data_AF-A0A966LWH6-F1
#
_entry.id   AF-A0A966LWH6-F1
#
_cell.length_a   1.000
_cell.length_b   1.000
_cell.length_c   1.000
_cell.angle_alpha   90.00
_cell.angle_beta   90.00
_cell.angle_gamma   90.00
#
_symmetry.space_group_name_H-M   'P 1'
#
loop_
_entity.id
_entity.type
_entity.pdbx_description
1 polymer ?
#
loop_
_entity_poly.entity_id
_entity_poly.type
_entity_poly.pdbx_seq_one_letter_code
_entity_poly.pdbx_strand_id
1 'polypeptide(L)'
;MYLPEPGNIDKFTVASSIELLAQHLEILRIVCPEDPLIAKHGQAIANLIRTVLADDKFDYCNKVCAIKAIPYANPSEIAGLIRTVLADDKSSSYDKGCAIKATPHADPSEIAGLRNQVTLWIRSVMADKTADTFDTEWAIEAIPYANPSDIAGLIRTVLADDKSSSYDKVCAIEAIPHADPSEIAGLIRTVLADDKSSSYDKGCAIKATPHADPSEIAGLRNQVTLWIRSVVADKTADTFDKRWAIKAIPHADPPEIANLVREAQAYDEIDVNWGNLPKKVNNLTRSILHDEATPSDVVKFDKTGTETFILPVAEDASVRIIPKQAAANWFKAFSDWPIWYEKGFNYVPVEDMLGVTDRLANPELDPSSQIAVTTSNLHGLNLWDYVFASGEGQEHIGELYAMRDLIKQTLAEMGINHGHDHDGNFVVVPYTTDDGRADLSRTPRLYIIDFDMAHSDRW
;
A
#
# COMPACT_ATOMS: atom_id res chain seq x y z
N MET A 1 -7.27 -6.35 34.32
CA MET A 1 -5.92 -5.76 34.42
C MET A 1 -6.01 -4.54 35.34
N TYR A 2 -5.26 -4.50 36.43
CA TYR A 2 -5.27 -3.37 37.38
C TYR A 2 -4.42 -2.25 36.77
N LEU A 3 -5.05 -1.12 36.43
CA LEU A 3 -4.31 0.08 36.01
C LEU A 3 -3.71 0.74 37.25
N PRO A 4 -2.42 1.12 37.24
CA PRO A 4 -1.86 1.88 38.34
C PRO A 4 -2.55 3.25 38.44
N GLU A 5 -2.86 3.69 39.66
CA GLU A 5 -3.43 5.01 39.87
C GLU A 5 -2.46 6.11 39.41
N PRO A 6 -2.95 7.25 38.89
CA PRO A 6 -2.13 8.31 38.29
C PRO A 6 -1.01 8.88 39.17
N GLY A 7 -1.04 8.62 40.48
CA GLY A 7 -0.08 9.14 41.46
C GLY A 7 1.15 8.26 41.73
N ASN A 8 1.27 7.07 41.11
CA ASN A 8 2.29 6.08 41.54
C ASN A 8 2.97 5.33 40.38
N ILE A 9 3.10 5.96 39.20
CA ILE A 9 3.72 5.31 38.03
C ILE A 9 5.21 5.65 37.97
N ASP A 10 6.07 4.64 38.15
CA ASP A 10 7.52 4.77 37.97
C ASP A 10 7.87 4.86 36.47
N LYS A 11 8.98 5.51 36.13
CA LYS A 11 9.39 5.87 34.76
C LYS A 11 9.51 4.66 33.82
N PHE A 12 9.91 3.51 34.33
CA PHE A 12 10.04 2.27 33.56
C PHE A 12 8.69 1.57 33.32
N THR A 13 7.70 1.86 34.17
CA THR A 13 6.39 1.21 34.15
C THR A 13 5.43 1.90 33.18
N VAL A 14 5.59 3.20 32.91
CA VAL A 14 4.71 3.97 32.01
C VAL A 14 4.77 3.46 30.57
N ALA A 15 5.96 3.46 29.95
CA ALA A 15 6.09 3.03 28.55
C ALA A 15 5.57 1.60 28.34
N SER A 16 5.97 0.67 29.21
CA SER A 16 5.51 -0.72 29.21
C SER A 16 3.98 -0.83 29.40
N SER A 17 3.39 0.03 30.23
CA SER A 17 1.93 0.03 30.47
C SER A 17 1.16 0.61 29.28
N ILE A 18 1.67 1.67 28.65
CA ILE A 18 1.08 2.25 27.43
C ILE A 18 1.10 1.22 26.30
N GLU A 19 2.23 0.57 26.08
CA GLU A 19 2.40 -0.42 25.03
C GLU A 19 1.51 -1.65 25.24
N LEU A 20 1.45 -2.17 26.48
CA LEU A 20 0.57 -3.29 26.83
C LEU A 20 -0.92 -2.93 26.66
N LEU A 21 -1.32 -1.71 27.01
CA LEU A 21 -2.71 -1.25 26.82
C LEU A 21 -3.05 -1.03 25.36
N ALA A 22 -2.12 -0.50 24.56
CA ALA A 22 -2.29 -0.33 23.13
C ALA A 22 -2.47 -1.70 22.44
N GLN A 23 -1.59 -2.66 22.74
CA GLN A 23 -1.68 -4.04 22.24
C GLN A 23 -3.02 -4.71 22.63
N HIS A 24 -3.43 -4.57 23.89
CA HIS A 24 -4.70 -5.13 24.35
C HIS A 24 -5.91 -4.44 23.68
N LEU A 25 -5.86 -3.13 23.45
CA LEU A 25 -6.92 -2.43 22.74
C LEU A 25 -7.02 -2.85 21.29
N GLU A 26 -5.88 -3.04 20.62
CA GLU A 26 -5.81 -3.53 19.26
C GLU A 26 -6.45 -4.93 19.15
N ILE A 27 -6.14 -5.82 20.09
CA ILE A 27 -6.81 -7.13 20.22
C ILE A 27 -8.32 -6.94 20.40
N LEU A 28 -8.77 -6.12 21.36
CA LEU A 28 -10.21 -5.93 21.61
C LEU A 28 -10.96 -5.38 20.40
N ARG A 29 -10.39 -4.41 19.68
CA ARG A 29 -10.98 -3.83 18.46
C ARG A 29 -11.19 -4.88 17.36
N ILE A 30 -10.31 -5.87 17.27
CA ILE A 30 -10.41 -6.95 16.27
C ILE A 30 -11.41 -8.03 16.71
N VAL A 31 -11.37 -8.39 17.99
CA VAL A 31 -12.03 -9.58 18.52
C VAL A 31 -13.48 -9.31 18.93
N CYS A 32 -13.71 -8.14 19.55
CA CYS A 32 -15.00 -7.72 20.07
C CYS A 32 -15.16 -6.21 19.83
N PRO A 33 -15.38 -5.74 18.58
CA PRO A 33 -15.45 -4.32 18.24
C PRO A 33 -16.54 -3.54 19.00
N GLU A 34 -17.57 -4.24 19.48
CA GLU A 34 -18.66 -3.69 20.29
C GLU A 34 -18.39 -3.73 21.80
N ASP A 35 -17.20 -4.16 22.24
CA ASP A 35 -16.88 -4.27 23.67
C ASP A 35 -16.79 -2.87 24.30
N PRO A 36 -17.61 -2.56 25.33
CA PRO A 36 -17.56 -1.28 26.03
C PRO A 36 -16.19 -0.99 26.70
N LEU A 37 -15.34 -2.00 26.88
CA LEU A 37 -13.96 -1.83 27.34
C LEU A 37 -13.09 -1.08 26.33
N ILE A 38 -13.39 -1.10 25.03
CA ILE A 38 -12.64 -0.34 24.02
C ILE A 38 -12.70 1.15 24.33
N ALA A 39 -13.91 1.69 24.53
CA ALA A 39 -14.08 3.10 24.86
C ALA A 39 -13.42 3.47 26.20
N LYS A 40 -13.48 2.56 27.18
CA LYS A 40 -12.86 2.77 28.50
C LYS A 40 -11.33 2.78 28.42
N HIS A 41 -10.73 1.83 27.71
CA HIS A 41 -9.28 1.73 27.53
C HIS A 41 -8.75 2.86 26.65
N GLY A 42 -9.45 3.22 25.56
CA GLY A 42 -9.08 4.37 24.74
C GLY A 42 -9.10 5.68 25.51
N GLN A 43 -10.06 5.86 26.44
CA GLN A 43 -10.05 7.00 27.35
C GLN A 43 -8.89 6.95 28.36
N ALA A 44 -8.58 5.76 28.89
CA ALA A 44 -7.47 5.58 29.82
C ALA A 44 -6.13 5.90 29.16
N ILE A 45 -5.94 5.47 27.90
CA ILE A 45 -4.77 5.82 27.08
C ILE A 45 -4.68 7.34 26.90
N ALA A 46 -5.79 8.00 26.49
CA ALA A 46 -5.80 9.46 26.34
C ALA A 46 -5.40 10.20 27.63
N ASN A 47 -5.91 9.75 28.78
CA ASN A 47 -5.57 10.34 30.08
C ASN A 47 -4.10 10.14 30.43
N LEU A 48 -3.56 8.94 30.18
CA LEU A 48 -2.16 8.63 30.44
C LEU A 48 -1.23 9.46 29.55
N ILE A 49 -1.56 9.61 28.26
CA ILE A 49 -0.80 10.47 27.34
C ILE A 49 -0.75 11.91 27.87
N ARG A 50 -1.89 12.48 28.27
CA ARG A 50 -1.93 13.84 28.85
C ARG A 50 -1.05 13.96 30.09
N THR A 51 -1.08 12.98 30.99
CA THR A 51 -0.24 12.97 32.19
C THR A 51 1.25 12.97 31.83
N VAL A 52 1.65 12.14 30.86
CA VAL A 52 3.05 12.03 30.43
C VAL A 52 3.53 13.31 29.73
N LEU A 53 2.71 13.89 28.85
CA LEU A 53 3.07 15.11 28.13
C LEU A 53 3.15 16.33 29.06
N ALA A 54 2.30 16.40 30.09
CA ALA A 54 2.24 17.54 31.01
C ALA A 54 3.32 17.53 32.11
N ASP A 55 3.91 16.37 32.45
CA ASP A 55 4.88 16.26 33.55
C ASP A 55 6.33 16.19 33.03
N ASP A 56 7.10 17.23 33.33
CA ASP A 56 8.52 17.36 32.99
C ASP A 56 9.41 16.30 33.69
N LYS A 57 8.88 15.52 34.64
CA LYS A 57 9.61 14.39 35.25
C LYS A 57 9.78 13.22 34.28
N PHE A 58 8.91 13.07 33.28
CA PHE A 58 9.06 12.01 32.28
C PHE A 58 10.16 12.38 31.28
N ASP A 59 11.03 11.40 31.03
CA ASP A 59 12.09 11.57 30.03
C ASP A 59 11.54 11.56 28.61
N TYR A 60 12.42 11.90 27.67
CA TYR A 60 12.11 11.94 26.24
C TYR A 60 11.52 10.61 25.73
N CYS A 61 12.08 9.47 26.12
CA CYS A 61 11.61 8.15 25.69
C CYS A 61 10.15 7.91 26.10
N ASN A 62 9.78 8.24 27.34
CA ASN A 62 8.41 8.11 27.81
C ASN A 62 7.45 9.02 27.03
N LYS A 63 7.85 10.27 26.74
CA LYS A 63 7.04 11.20 25.94
C LYS A 63 6.83 10.70 24.51
N VAL A 64 7.88 10.20 23.85
CA VAL A 64 7.77 9.59 22.52
C VAL A 64 6.85 8.37 22.54
N CYS A 65 6.95 7.48 23.52
CA CYS A 65 6.05 6.34 23.66
C CYS A 65 4.60 6.78 23.84
N ALA A 66 4.34 7.83 24.61
CA ALA A 66 3.00 8.40 24.76
C ALA A 66 2.46 8.96 23.44
N ILE A 67 3.28 9.68 22.67
CA ILE A 67 2.88 10.23 21.36
C ILE A 67 2.55 9.11 20.37
N LYS A 68 3.39 8.06 20.31
CA LYS A 68 3.14 6.89 19.44
C LYS A 68 1.86 6.13 19.82
N ALA A 69 1.35 6.32 21.03
CA ALA A 69 0.13 5.70 21.50
C ALA A 69 -1.16 6.49 21.16
N ILE A 70 -1.05 7.70 20.58
CA ILE A 70 -2.20 8.52 20.20
C ILE A 70 -3.23 7.75 19.33
N PRO A 71 -2.85 6.97 18.30
CA PRO A 71 -3.81 6.21 17.48
C PRO A 71 -4.74 5.25 18.26
N TYR A 72 -4.34 4.85 19.46
CA TYR A 72 -5.09 3.93 20.31
C TYR A 72 -6.01 4.66 21.31
N ALA A 73 -5.96 6.00 21.37
CA ALA A 73 -6.94 6.75 22.14
C ALA A 73 -8.35 6.64 21.52
N ASN A 74 -9.36 7.11 22.25
CA ASN A 74 -10.71 7.28 21.68
C ASN A 74 -10.65 8.29 20.52
N PRO A 75 -11.35 8.07 19.39
CA PRO A 75 -11.36 8.99 18.25
C PRO A 75 -11.68 10.45 18.61
N SER A 76 -12.60 10.66 19.57
CA SER A 76 -12.96 11.98 20.09
C SER A 76 -11.82 12.71 20.82
N GLU A 77 -10.82 11.98 21.30
CA GLU A 77 -9.71 12.51 22.10
C GLU A 77 -8.47 12.81 21.23
N ILE A 78 -8.30 12.06 20.14
CA ILE A 78 -7.10 12.08 19.29
C ILE A 78 -6.80 13.48 18.76
N ALA A 79 -7.82 14.19 18.28
CA ALA A 79 -7.65 15.55 17.77
C ALA A 79 -7.11 16.52 18.84
N GLY A 80 -7.55 16.39 20.08
CA GLY A 80 -7.06 17.18 21.20
C GLY A 80 -5.60 16.85 21.57
N LEU A 81 -5.22 15.58 21.49
CA LEU A 81 -3.85 15.14 21.75
C LEU A 81 -2.88 15.62 20.67
N ILE A 82 -3.24 15.49 19.39
CA ILE A 82 -2.43 15.99 18.26
C ILE A 82 -2.21 17.50 18.42
N ARG A 83 -3.28 18.26 18.70
CA ARG A 83 -3.19 19.72 18.93
C ARG A 83 -2.26 20.08 20.07
N THR A 84 -2.26 19.28 21.14
CA THR A 84 -1.38 19.49 22.29
C THR A 84 0.08 19.34 21.90
N VAL A 85 0.43 18.31 21.11
CA VAL A 85 1.81 18.11 20.63
C VAL A 85 2.22 19.18 19.62
N LEU A 86 1.34 19.57 18.70
CA LEU A 86 1.63 20.61 17.70
C LEU A 86 1.88 21.99 18.34
N ALA A 87 1.10 22.32 19.38
CA ALA A 87 1.18 23.59 20.09
C ALA A 87 2.32 23.68 21.13
N ASP A 88 2.98 22.56 21.44
CA ASP A 88 4.09 22.54 22.39
C ASP A 88 5.40 22.96 21.69
N ASP A 89 5.96 24.08 22.15
CA ASP A 89 7.24 24.60 21.66
C ASP A 89 8.43 23.73 22.09
N LYS A 90 8.27 22.87 23.10
CA LYS A 90 9.29 21.88 23.51
C LYS A 90 9.24 20.59 22.68
N SER A 91 8.16 20.35 21.95
CA SER A 91 8.02 19.16 21.11
C SER A 91 8.86 19.31 19.86
N SER A 92 9.71 18.32 19.60
CA SER A 92 10.55 18.28 18.39
C SER A 92 9.72 18.05 17.13
N SER A 93 10.29 18.28 15.94
CA SER A 93 9.63 17.93 14.68
C SER A 93 9.35 16.44 14.56
N TYR A 94 10.18 15.59 15.17
CA TYR A 94 9.92 14.15 15.32
C TYR A 94 8.64 13.88 16.12
N ASP A 95 8.48 14.53 17.27
CA ASP A 95 7.31 14.39 18.13
C ASP A 95 6.04 14.82 17.39
N LYS A 96 6.10 15.97 16.72
CA LYS A 96 5.00 16.52 15.91
C LYS A 96 4.65 15.59 14.75
N GLY A 97 5.63 15.14 13.98
CA GLY A 97 5.43 14.19 12.89
C GLY A 97 4.83 12.86 13.35
N CYS A 98 5.28 12.31 14.49
CA CYS A 98 4.68 11.11 15.06
C CYS A 98 3.22 11.32 15.46
N ALA A 99 2.87 12.46 16.05
CA ALA A 99 1.49 12.78 16.39
C ALA A 99 0.62 12.96 15.13
N ILE A 100 1.13 13.63 14.09
CA ILE A 100 0.41 13.88 12.84
C ILE A 100 0.00 12.58 12.14
N LYS A 101 0.84 11.54 12.19
CA LYS A 101 0.53 10.20 11.63
C LYS A 101 -0.74 9.59 12.25
N ALA A 102 -1.18 10.07 13.42
CA ALA A 102 -2.43 9.64 14.05
C ALA A 102 -3.69 10.34 13.51
N THR A 103 -3.57 11.33 12.61
CA THR A 103 -4.70 12.10 12.06
C THR A 103 -5.82 11.23 11.48
N PRO A 104 -5.55 10.13 10.72
CA PRO A 104 -6.61 9.29 10.17
C PRO A 104 -7.50 8.61 11.23
N HIS A 105 -7.01 8.48 12.47
CA HIS A 105 -7.73 7.80 13.56
C HIS A 105 -8.61 8.75 14.39
N ALA A 106 -8.57 10.06 14.11
CA ALA A 106 -9.39 11.04 14.81
C ALA A 106 -10.88 10.91 14.42
N ASP A 107 -11.76 11.51 15.23
CA ASP A 107 -13.16 11.67 14.85
C ASP A 107 -13.29 12.32 13.46
N PRO A 108 -14.08 11.75 12.53
CA PRO A 108 -14.27 12.30 11.19
C PRO A 108 -14.62 13.79 11.15
N SER A 109 -15.34 14.32 12.16
CA SER A 109 -15.69 15.75 12.21
C SER A 109 -14.48 16.66 12.48
N GLU A 110 -13.40 16.11 13.05
CA GLU A 110 -12.20 16.85 13.43
C GLU A 110 -11.08 16.78 12.39
N ILE A 111 -11.08 15.77 11.51
CA ILE A 111 -10.01 15.51 10.53
C ILE A 111 -9.73 16.72 9.64
N ALA A 112 -10.77 17.37 9.10
CA ALA A 112 -10.59 18.55 8.25
C ALA A 112 -9.89 19.70 8.99
N GLY A 113 -10.23 19.91 10.27
CA GLY A 113 -9.60 20.89 11.13
C GLY A 113 -8.13 20.55 11.43
N LEU A 114 -7.82 19.27 11.68
CA LEU A 114 -6.44 18.80 11.89
C LEU A 114 -5.59 18.97 10.63
N ARG A 115 -6.09 18.54 9.47
CA ARG A 115 -5.40 18.69 8.18
C ARG A 115 -4.99 20.14 7.89
N ASN A 116 -5.87 21.10 8.21
CA ASN A 116 -5.53 22.53 8.10
C ASN A 116 -4.38 22.94 9.03
N GLN A 117 -4.34 22.43 10.27
CA GLN A 117 -3.26 22.72 11.20
C GLN A 117 -1.95 22.06 10.77
N VAL A 118 -2.00 20.84 10.25
CA VAL A 118 -0.84 20.16 9.63
C VAL A 118 -0.29 21.01 8.49
N THR A 119 -1.14 21.48 7.56
CA THR A 119 -0.71 22.38 6.48
C THR A 119 0.01 23.62 7.02
N LEU A 120 -0.53 24.27 8.06
CA LEU A 120 0.07 25.47 8.65
C LEU A 120 1.43 25.16 9.29
N TRP A 121 1.56 24.03 9.99
CA TRP A 121 2.82 23.61 10.58
C TRP A 121 3.89 23.34 9.51
N ILE A 122 3.56 22.58 8.46
CA ILE A 122 4.47 22.31 7.34
C ILE A 122 4.95 23.62 6.71
N ARG A 123 4.01 24.54 6.40
CA ARG A 123 4.35 25.86 5.85
C ARG A 123 5.26 26.67 6.78
N SER A 124 5.05 26.58 8.10
CA SER A 124 5.89 27.26 9.07
C SER A 124 7.32 26.73 9.06
N VAL A 125 7.50 25.40 9.05
CA VAL A 125 8.83 24.78 9.01
C VAL A 125 9.53 25.11 7.69
N MET A 126 8.85 24.96 6.55
CA MET A 126 9.43 25.25 5.23
C MET A 126 9.78 26.73 5.03
N ALA A 127 9.12 27.66 5.75
CA ALA A 127 9.43 29.08 5.71
C ALA A 127 10.57 29.48 6.67
N ASP A 128 10.87 28.63 7.66
CA ASP A 128 11.90 28.91 8.65
C ASP A 128 13.29 28.63 8.08
N LYS A 129 14.05 29.71 7.85
CA LYS A 129 15.42 29.64 7.33
C LYS A 129 16.43 29.07 8.34
N THR A 130 16.01 28.89 9.59
CA THR A 130 16.82 28.32 10.67
C THR A 130 16.47 26.87 10.97
N ALA A 131 15.39 26.34 10.37
CA ALA A 131 15.07 24.92 10.46
C ALA A 131 16.24 24.09 9.92
N ASP A 132 16.58 23.04 10.65
CA ASP A 132 17.61 22.12 10.19
C ASP A 132 17.03 21.11 9.18
N THR A 133 17.90 20.23 8.69
CA THR A 133 17.50 19.19 7.73
C THR A 133 16.50 18.21 8.34
N PHE A 134 16.61 17.94 9.64
CA PHE A 134 15.75 16.99 10.33
C PHE A 134 14.34 17.55 10.53
N ASP A 135 14.22 18.84 10.87
CA ASP A 135 12.94 19.53 10.94
C ASP A 135 12.22 19.54 9.58
N THR A 136 12.98 19.84 8.52
CA THR A 136 12.46 19.89 7.15
C THR A 136 11.99 18.51 6.68
N GLU A 137 12.76 17.45 6.95
CA GLU A 137 12.43 16.07 6.60
C GLU A 137 11.08 15.65 7.21
N TRP A 138 10.89 15.88 8.52
CA TRP A 138 9.63 15.54 9.20
C TRP A 138 8.43 16.37 8.72
N ALA A 139 8.66 17.62 8.31
CA ALA A 139 7.61 18.43 7.69
C ALA A 139 7.20 17.88 6.32
N ILE A 140 8.16 17.39 5.52
CA ILE A 140 7.89 16.79 4.21
C ILE A 140 7.17 15.44 4.37
N GLU A 141 7.60 14.59 5.31
CA GLU A 141 6.90 13.32 5.63
C GLU A 141 5.44 13.53 6.07
N ALA A 142 5.10 14.71 6.58
CA ALA A 142 3.75 15.04 7.02
C ALA A 142 2.82 15.49 5.89
N ILE A 143 3.32 15.76 4.68
CA ILE A 143 2.53 16.23 3.53
C ILE A 143 1.28 15.35 3.27
N PRO A 144 1.33 14.00 3.29
CA PRO A 144 0.15 13.14 3.10
C PRO A 144 -1.02 13.41 4.07
N TYR A 145 -0.74 14.03 5.22
CA TYR A 145 -1.72 14.34 6.27
C TYR A 145 -2.17 15.80 6.25
N ALA A 146 -1.69 16.59 5.28
CA ALA A 146 -2.13 17.97 5.09
C ALA A 146 -3.53 18.04 4.46
N ASN A 147 -4.04 19.26 4.27
CA ASN A 147 -5.27 19.46 3.51
C ASN A 147 -5.05 19.08 2.03
N PRO A 148 -5.86 18.19 1.43
CA PRO A 148 -5.70 17.75 0.04
C PRO A 148 -5.58 18.88 -0.99
N SER A 149 -6.30 20.00 -0.79
CA SER A 149 -6.22 21.16 -1.69
C SER A 149 -4.88 21.91 -1.62
N ASP A 150 -4.10 21.71 -0.56
CA ASP A 150 -2.81 22.35 -0.35
C ASP A 150 -1.62 21.45 -0.69
N ILE A 151 -1.80 20.12 -0.71
CA ILE A 151 -0.73 19.14 -0.92
C ILE A 151 0.05 19.42 -2.21
N ALA A 152 -0.64 19.68 -3.32
CA ALA A 152 0.03 19.96 -4.59
C ALA A 152 0.94 21.20 -4.52
N GLY A 153 0.54 22.23 -3.77
CA GLY A 153 1.36 23.42 -3.52
C GLY A 153 2.59 23.13 -2.65
N LEU A 154 2.43 22.29 -1.63
CA LEU A 154 3.53 21.85 -0.76
C LEU A 154 4.57 21.05 -1.56
N ILE A 155 4.12 20.06 -2.35
CA ILE A 155 5.00 19.25 -3.21
C ILE A 155 5.79 20.14 -4.18
N ARG A 156 5.11 21.07 -4.88
CA ARG A 156 5.78 22.02 -5.79
C ARG A 156 6.82 22.89 -5.07
N THR A 157 6.57 23.24 -3.81
CA THR A 157 7.52 24.02 -3.00
C THR A 157 8.80 23.22 -2.74
N VAL A 158 8.68 21.93 -2.36
CA VAL A 158 9.85 21.04 -2.17
C VAL A 158 10.60 20.81 -3.48
N LEU A 159 9.89 20.53 -4.57
CA LEU A 159 10.52 20.26 -5.87
C LEU A 159 11.28 21.47 -6.43
N ALA A 160 10.79 22.69 -6.17
CA ALA A 160 11.40 23.93 -6.61
C ALA A 160 12.58 24.39 -5.73
N ASP A 161 12.75 23.83 -4.53
CA ASP A 161 13.85 24.19 -3.64
C ASP A 161 15.14 23.46 -4.05
N ASP A 162 16.11 24.24 -4.53
CA ASP A 162 17.44 23.74 -4.90
C ASP A 162 18.24 23.24 -3.68
N LYS A 163 17.81 23.55 -2.44
CA LYS A 163 18.42 23.04 -1.21
C LYS A 163 17.83 21.72 -0.74
N SER A 164 16.64 21.34 -1.21
CA SER A 164 16.06 20.05 -0.85
C SER A 164 16.95 18.91 -1.32
N SER A 165 17.22 17.98 -0.40
CA SER A 165 17.99 16.79 -0.71
C SER A 165 17.26 15.90 -1.71
N SER A 166 17.96 14.94 -2.31
CA SER A 166 17.29 13.92 -3.13
C SER A 166 16.25 13.13 -2.35
N TYR A 167 16.49 12.88 -1.06
CA TYR A 167 15.54 12.21 -0.17
C TYR A 167 14.26 13.04 0.02
N ASP A 168 14.40 14.33 0.32
CA ASP A 168 13.28 15.26 0.49
C ASP A 168 12.36 15.30 -0.74
N LYS A 169 12.98 15.36 -1.93
CA LYS A 169 12.25 15.37 -3.20
C LYS A 169 11.49 14.06 -3.42
N VAL A 170 12.11 12.92 -3.11
CA VAL A 170 11.46 11.61 -3.18
C VAL A 170 10.27 11.54 -2.22
N CYS A 171 10.42 11.95 -0.97
CA CYS A 171 9.32 11.96 0.00
C CYS A 171 8.15 12.86 -0.46
N ALA A 172 8.45 14.02 -1.05
CA ALA A 172 7.42 14.88 -1.63
C ALA A 172 6.73 14.24 -2.86
N ILE A 173 7.47 13.53 -3.71
CA ILE A 173 6.93 12.79 -4.86
C ILE A 173 6.04 11.64 -4.39
N GLU A 174 6.43 10.91 -3.35
CA GLU A 174 5.63 9.84 -2.76
C GLU A 174 4.33 10.35 -2.14
N ALA A 175 4.24 11.64 -1.83
CA ALA A 175 3.01 12.28 -1.36
C ALA A 175 2.01 12.64 -2.48
N ILE A 176 2.37 12.53 -3.77
CA ILE A 176 1.50 12.86 -4.91
C ILE A 176 0.12 12.16 -4.85
N PRO A 177 0.00 10.85 -4.54
CA PRO A 177 -1.29 10.16 -4.47
C PRO A 177 -2.29 10.74 -3.48
N HIS A 178 -1.82 11.56 -2.53
CA HIS A 178 -2.67 12.19 -1.51
C HIS A 178 -3.19 13.57 -1.92
N ALA A 179 -2.71 14.13 -3.04
CA ALA A 179 -3.22 15.38 -3.58
C ALA A 179 -4.64 15.24 -4.14
N ASP A 180 -5.29 16.37 -4.42
CA ASP A 180 -6.53 16.37 -5.20
C ASP A 180 -6.32 15.66 -6.56
N PRO A 181 -7.20 14.72 -6.97
CA PRO A 181 -7.09 14.04 -8.27
C PRO A 181 -6.91 14.98 -9.47
N SER A 182 -7.47 16.19 -9.42
CA SER A 182 -7.31 17.17 -10.51
C SER A 182 -5.89 17.75 -10.62
N GLU A 183 -5.10 17.68 -9.55
CA GLU A 183 -3.73 18.22 -9.49
C GLU A 183 -2.65 17.17 -9.78
N ILE A 184 -2.94 15.89 -9.55
CA ILE A 184 -1.97 14.78 -9.65
C ILE A 184 -1.33 14.72 -11.04
N ALA A 185 -2.13 14.86 -12.11
CA ALA A 185 -1.61 14.86 -13.46
C ALA A 185 -0.60 16.00 -13.71
N GLY A 186 -0.88 17.18 -13.16
CA GLY A 186 0.04 18.32 -13.23
C GLY A 186 1.36 18.05 -12.52
N LEU A 187 1.33 17.43 -11.34
CA LEU A 187 2.51 17.08 -10.55
C LEU A 187 3.39 16.04 -11.27
N ILE A 188 2.79 14.97 -11.80
CA ILE A 188 3.51 13.94 -12.56
C ILE A 188 4.22 14.57 -13.76
N ARG A 189 3.54 15.45 -14.50
CA ARG A 189 4.13 16.18 -15.64
C ARG A 189 5.29 17.07 -15.22
N THR A 190 5.18 17.74 -14.07
CA THR A 190 6.29 18.54 -13.52
C THR A 190 7.53 17.68 -13.28
N VAL A 191 7.39 16.50 -12.67
CA VAL A 191 8.52 15.59 -12.41
C VAL A 191 9.08 15.00 -13.71
N LEU A 192 8.23 14.59 -14.66
CA LEU A 192 8.67 14.04 -15.94
C LEU A 192 9.46 15.06 -16.78
N ALA A 193 9.04 16.32 -16.77
CA ALA A 193 9.64 17.41 -17.53
C ALA A 193 10.87 18.03 -16.86
N ASP A 194 11.15 17.71 -15.60
CA ASP A 194 12.33 18.21 -14.89
C ASP A 194 13.58 17.42 -15.30
N ASP A 195 14.54 18.12 -15.90
CA ASP A 195 15.84 17.56 -16.30
C ASP A 195 16.74 17.25 -15.09
N LYS A 196 16.46 17.84 -13.91
CA LYS A 196 17.16 17.52 -12.66
C LYS A 196 16.58 16.29 -11.95
N SER A 197 15.38 15.86 -12.31
CA SER A 197 14.73 14.69 -11.72
C SER A 197 15.36 13.41 -12.28
N SER A 198 15.81 12.53 -11.39
CA SER A 198 16.37 11.23 -11.77
C SER A 198 15.29 10.29 -12.32
N SER A 199 15.69 9.20 -12.98
CA SER A 199 14.71 8.18 -13.40
C SER A 199 14.00 7.51 -12.23
N TYR A 200 14.63 7.49 -11.04
CA TYR A 200 13.99 7.05 -9.79
C TYR A 200 12.82 7.99 -9.44
N ASP A 201 13.05 9.30 -9.43
CA ASP A 201 12.05 10.32 -9.11
C ASP A 201 10.86 10.24 -10.08
N LYS A 202 11.17 10.15 -11.39
CA LYS A 202 10.18 9.97 -12.46
C LYS A 202 9.39 8.68 -12.26
N GLY A 203 10.07 7.56 -11.99
CA GLY A 203 9.44 6.29 -11.69
C GLY A 203 8.50 6.32 -10.48
N CYS A 204 8.89 7.01 -9.40
CA CYS A 204 8.05 7.20 -8.21
C CYS A 204 6.81 8.05 -8.52
N ALA A 205 6.95 9.15 -9.27
CA ALA A 205 5.82 9.98 -9.68
C ALA A 205 4.83 9.21 -10.56
N ILE A 206 5.33 8.41 -11.51
CA ILE A 206 4.49 7.63 -12.44
C ILE A 206 3.59 6.63 -11.69
N LYS A 207 4.02 6.08 -10.56
CA LYS A 207 3.17 5.18 -9.75
C LYS A 207 1.88 5.86 -9.28
N ALA A 208 1.84 7.19 -9.21
CA ALA A 208 0.66 7.95 -8.83
C ALA A 208 -0.37 8.09 -9.97
N THR A 209 -0.06 7.64 -11.20
CA THR A 209 -0.96 7.72 -12.37
C THR A 209 -2.39 7.21 -12.09
N PRO A 210 -2.61 6.07 -11.39
CA PRO A 210 -3.95 5.57 -11.11
C PRO A 210 -4.80 6.48 -10.20
N HIS A 211 -4.17 7.42 -9.49
CA HIS A 211 -4.85 8.35 -8.57
C HIS A 211 -5.27 9.66 -9.25
N ALA A 212 -4.82 9.91 -10.48
CA ALA A 212 -5.19 11.10 -11.22
C ALA A 212 -6.66 11.11 -11.64
N ASP A 213 -7.19 12.29 -11.97
CA ASP A 213 -8.51 12.42 -12.60
C ASP A 213 -8.61 11.47 -13.82
N PRO A 214 -9.68 10.65 -13.93
CA PRO A 214 -9.86 9.71 -15.02
C PRO A 214 -9.71 10.30 -16.44
N SER A 215 -10.09 11.57 -16.62
CA SER A 215 -9.96 12.27 -17.90
C SER A 215 -8.52 12.57 -18.29
N GLU A 216 -7.60 12.61 -17.32
CA GLU A 216 -6.18 12.91 -17.51
C GLU A 216 -5.32 11.66 -17.70
N ILE A 217 -5.79 10.48 -17.22
CA ILE A 217 -5.03 9.23 -17.20
C ILE A 217 -4.52 8.85 -18.60
N ALA A 218 -5.37 8.90 -19.63
CA ALA A 218 -4.95 8.55 -21.00
C ALA A 218 -3.82 9.45 -21.51
N GLY A 219 -3.91 10.76 -21.21
CA GLY A 219 -2.86 11.72 -21.58
C GLY A 219 -1.56 11.49 -20.81
N LEU A 220 -1.63 11.13 -19.53
CA LEU A 220 -0.46 10.76 -18.73
C LEU A 220 0.21 9.50 -19.25
N ARG A 221 -0.57 8.45 -19.54
CA ARG A 221 -0.04 7.18 -20.07
C ARG A 221 0.73 7.35 -21.36
N ASN A 222 0.25 8.21 -22.26
CA ASN A 222 1.00 8.56 -23.48
C ASN A 222 2.35 9.25 -23.15
N GLN A 223 2.37 10.18 -22.20
CA GLN A 223 3.62 10.82 -21.76
C GLN A 223 4.59 9.82 -21.11
N VAL A 224 4.07 8.87 -20.32
CA VAL A 224 4.86 7.76 -19.77
C VAL A 224 5.45 6.92 -20.90
N THR A 225 4.67 6.54 -21.91
CA THR A 225 5.16 5.82 -23.10
C THR A 225 6.31 6.56 -23.78
N LEU A 226 6.16 7.87 -24.00
CA LEU A 226 7.19 8.70 -24.63
C LEU A 226 8.46 8.78 -23.80
N TRP A 227 8.33 8.95 -22.47
CA TRP A 227 9.47 8.96 -21.56
C TRP A 227 10.21 7.62 -21.57
N ILE A 228 9.50 6.50 -21.48
CA ILE A 228 10.10 5.15 -21.52
C ILE A 228 10.89 4.98 -22.81
N ARG A 229 10.29 5.28 -23.97
CA ARG A 229 10.97 5.22 -25.27
C ARG A 229 12.23 6.08 -25.30
N SER A 230 12.17 7.28 -24.74
CA SER A 230 13.33 8.19 -24.72
C SER A 230 14.50 7.60 -23.93
N VAL A 231 14.25 7.02 -22.76
CA VAL A 231 15.29 6.42 -21.89
C VAL A 231 15.81 5.11 -22.48
N VAL A 232 14.92 4.27 -23.00
CA VAL A 232 15.29 2.98 -23.60
C VAL A 232 16.12 3.19 -24.87
N ALA A 233 15.75 4.14 -25.73
CA ALA A 233 16.49 4.47 -26.95
C ALA A 233 17.83 5.17 -26.69
N ASP A 234 18.01 5.80 -25.53
CA ASP A 234 19.25 6.50 -25.18
C ASP A 234 20.38 5.50 -24.90
N LYS A 235 21.40 5.54 -25.78
CA LYS A 235 22.61 4.72 -25.65
C LYS A 235 23.52 5.19 -24.52
N THR A 236 23.33 6.41 -24.03
CA THR A 236 24.10 6.99 -22.93
C THR A 236 23.43 6.80 -21.57
N ALA A 237 22.13 6.47 -21.55
CA ALA A 237 21.42 6.14 -20.32
C ALA A 237 22.01 4.87 -19.68
N ASP A 238 22.28 4.96 -18.38
CA ASP A 238 22.86 3.88 -17.62
C ASP A 238 21.84 2.76 -17.32
N THR A 239 22.32 1.66 -16.74
CA THR A 239 21.46 0.52 -16.37
C THR A 239 20.41 0.89 -15.33
N PHE A 240 20.68 1.87 -14.45
CA PHE A 240 19.76 2.31 -13.41
C PHE A 240 18.57 3.07 -14.01
N ASP A 241 18.82 3.99 -14.92
CA ASP A 241 17.81 4.76 -15.63
C ASP A 241 16.91 3.85 -16.46
N LYS A 242 17.50 2.95 -17.25
CA LYS A 242 16.76 1.97 -18.05
C LYS A 242 15.89 1.06 -17.17
N ARG A 243 16.38 0.65 -16.00
CA ARG A 243 15.61 -0.17 -15.05
C ARG A 243 14.35 0.55 -14.56
N TRP A 244 14.43 1.84 -14.27
CA TRP A 244 13.27 2.61 -13.83
C TRP A 244 12.29 2.90 -14.96
N ALA A 245 12.77 3.15 -16.17
CA ALA A 245 11.91 3.23 -17.35
C ALA A 245 11.14 1.93 -17.60
N ILE A 246 11.81 0.78 -17.50
CA ILE A 246 11.17 -0.53 -17.67
C ILE A 246 10.12 -0.78 -16.56
N LYS A 247 10.42 -0.40 -15.30
CA LYS A 247 9.45 -0.49 -14.19
C LYS A 247 8.21 0.37 -14.38
N ALA A 248 8.24 1.38 -15.26
CA ALA A 248 7.11 2.24 -15.54
C ALA A 248 6.22 1.73 -16.69
N ILE A 249 6.63 0.69 -17.42
CA ILE A 249 5.84 0.05 -18.49
C ILE A 249 4.39 -0.28 -18.05
N PRO A 250 4.11 -0.78 -16.83
CA PRO A 250 2.74 -1.03 -16.36
C PRO A 250 1.83 0.21 -16.29
N HIS A 251 2.40 1.41 -16.41
CA HIS A 251 1.72 2.70 -16.37
C HIS A 251 1.75 3.43 -17.73
N ALA A 252 2.24 2.77 -18.79
CA ALA A 252 2.25 3.30 -20.13
C ALA A 252 0.87 3.16 -20.81
N ASP A 253 0.76 3.66 -22.04
CA ASP A 253 -0.44 3.50 -22.86
C ASP A 253 -0.68 2.01 -23.16
N PRO A 254 -1.83 1.40 -22.78
CA PRO A 254 -2.03 -0.04 -22.89
C PRO A 254 -1.75 -0.65 -24.27
N PRO A 255 -2.16 -0.01 -25.40
CA PRO A 255 -1.82 -0.51 -26.73
C PRO A 255 -0.31 -0.57 -27.03
N GLU A 256 0.50 0.22 -26.32
CA GLU A 256 1.94 0.33 -26.55
C GLU A 256 2.77 -0.56 -25.63
N ILE A 257 2.19 -1.08 -24.54
CA ILE A 257 2.92 -1.88 -23.54
C ILE A 257 3.64 -3.07 -24.19
N ALA A 258 2.97 -3.80 -25.09
CA ALA A 258 3.57 -4.93 -25.80
C ALA A 258 4.79 -4.53 -26.65
N ASN A 259 4.77 -3.33 -27.24
CA ASN A 259 5.89 -2.80 -28.00
C ASN A 259 7.04 -2.42 -27.07
N LEU A 260 6.74 -1.72 -25.97
CA LEU A 260 7.74 -1.32 -24.98
C LEU A 260 8.45 -2.53 -24.34
N VAL A 261 7.72 -3.60 -24.06
CA VAL A 261 8.30 -4.85 -23.54
C VAL A 261 9.28 -5.46 -24.55
N ARG A 262 8.90 -5.53 -25.83
CA ARG A 262 9.79 -6.02 -26.90
C ARG A 262 11.03 -5.16 -27.07
N GLU A 263 10.84 -3.84 -27.08
CA GLU A 263 11.93 -2.87 -27.12
C GLU A 263 12.89 -3.10 -25.95
N ALA A 264 12.37 -3.20 -24.72
CA ALA A 264 13.17 -3.45 -23.52
C ALA A 264 13.92 -4.80 -23.55
N GLN A 265 13.29 -5.87 -24.04
CA GLN A 265 13.91 -7.19 -24.16
C GLN A 265 15.05 -7.25 -25.19
N ALA A 266 15.05 -6.37 -26.19
CA ALA A 266 16.10 -6.33 -27.22
C ALA A 266 17.43 -5.74 -26.72
N TYR A 267 17.48 -5.16 -25.52
CA TYR A 267 18.70 -4.61 -24.94
C TYR A 267 19.49 -5.68 -24.19
N ASP A 268 20.38 -6.38 -24.92
CA ASP A 268 21.30 -7.43 -24.43
C ASP A 268 22.27 -6.95 -23.33
N GLU A 269 22.55 -5.65 -23.24
CA GLU A 269 23.52 -5.08 -22.28
C GLU A 269 22.96 -4.86 -20.87
N ILE A 270 21.66 -5.06 -20.69
CA ILE A 270 21.13 -5.17 -19.35
C ILE A 270 21.53 -6.60 -18.91
N ASP A 271 22.74 -6.75 -18.37
CA ASP A 271 23.11 -7.86 -17.47
C ASP A 271 22.37 -7.61 -16.16
N VAL A 272 21.07 -7.70 -16.28
CA VAL A 272 20.18 -7.59 -15.18
C VAL A 272 20.30 -8.95 -14.53
N ASN A 273 21.15 -8.93 -13.51
CA ASN A 273 20.84 -9.53 -12.23
C ASN A 273 19.47 -8.96 -11.75
N TRP A 274 18.42 -9.22 -12.53
CA TRP A 274 17.02 -9.17 -12.16
C TRP A 274 16.93 -10.22 -11.07
N GLY A 275 17.05 -9.82 -9.81
CA GLY A 275 17.00 -10.76 -8.70
C GLY A 275 15.78 -11.69 -8.70
N ASN A 276 14.75 -11.40 -9.52
CA ASN A 276 13.59 -12.26 -9.82
C ASN A 276 12.88 -11.84 -11.14
N LEU A 277 13.53 -11.82 -12.31
CA LEU A 277 12.73 -12.04 -13.53
C LEU A 277 12.58 -13.54 -13.70
N PRO A 278 11.37 -14.06 -13.96
CA PRO A 278 11.20 -15.47 -14.25
C PRO A 278 12.12 -15.84 -15.39
N LYS A 279 12.96 -16.87 -15.18
CA LYS A 279 13.55 -17.61 -16.31
C LYS A 279 12.40 -17.91 -17.26
N LYS A 280 12.61 -17.72 -18.57
CA LYS A 280 11.66 -18.03 -19.65
C LYS A 280 10.76 -19.20 -19.23
N VAL A 281 9.53 -18.90 -18.80
CA VAL A 281 8.68 -19.90 -18.17
C VAL A 281 8.09 -20.70 -19.30
N ASN A 282 8.47 -21.97 -19.41
CA ASN A 282 8.02 -22.83 -20.49
C ASN A 282 6.55 -23.24 -20.36
N ASN A 283 5.87 -22.85 -19.27
CA ASN A 283 4.49 -23.19 -19.03
C ASN A 283 3.69 -22.03 -18.41
N LEU A 284 2.85 -21.39 -19.22
CA LEU A 284 1.97 -20.29 -18.79
C LEU A 284 0.77 -20.75 -17.95
N THR A 285 0.49 -22.07 -17.91
CA THR A 285 -0.65 -22.64 -17.19
C THR A 285 -0.29 -23.12 -15.78
N ARG A 286 0.94 -22.91 -15.32
CA ARG A 286 1.42 -23.43 -14.03
C ARG A 286 1.95 -22.30 -13.15
N SER A 287 1.46 -22.23 -11.91
CA SER A 287 1.88 -21.25 -10.91
C SER A 287 2.93 -21.81 -9.96
N ILE A 288 3.62 -20.94 -9.23
CA ILE A 288 4.59 -21.32 -8.19
C ILE A 288 3.97 -22.22 -7.11
N LEU A 289 2.68 -22.05 -6.79
CA LEU A 289 2.00 -22.91 -5.80
C LEU A 289 1.94 -24.37 -6.28
N HIS A 290 1.83 -24.61 -7.59
CA HIS A 290 1.86 -25.96 -8.17
C HIS A 290 3.26 -26.54 -8.26
N ASP A 291 4.30 -25.70 -8.23
CA ASP A 291 5.69 -26.15 -8.22
C ASP A 291 6.11 -26.59 -6.80
N GLU A 292 5.58 -25.89 -5.79
CA GLU A 292 5.84 -26.17 -4.37
C GLU A 292 4.92 -27.25 -3.77
N ALA A 293 3.77 -27.55 -4.40
CA ALA A 293 2.85 -28.59 -3.94
C ALA A 293 3.49 -29.99 -4.00
N THR A 294 3.31 -30.78 -2.93
CA THR A 294 3.77 -32.18 -2.88
C THR A 294 2.60 -33.16 -3.03
N PRO A 295 2.84 -34.43 -3.43
CA PRO A 295 1.76 -35.39 -3.61
C PRO A 295 0.95 -35.72 -2.35
N SER A 296 1.55 -35.60 -1.16
CA SER A 296 0.93 -36.06 0.10
C SER A 296 0.94 -35.06 1.24
N ASP A 297 1.84 -34.07 1.21
CA ASP A 297 2.11 -33.24 2.37
C ASP A 297 1.58 -31.83 2.18
N VAL A 298 1.07 -31.25 3.26
CA VAL A 298 0.78 -29.83 3.35
C VAL A 298 2.11 -29.08 3.52
N VAL A 299 2.39 -28.14 2.61
CA VAL A 299 3.65 -27.38 2.61
C VAL A 299 3.37 -25.94 3.04
N LYS A 300 4.16 -25.42 3.99
CA LYS A 300 4.12 -23.99 4.30
C LYS A 300 4.81 -23.22 3.17
N PHE A 301 4.11 -22.27 2.57
CA PHE A 301 4.67 -21.40 1.54
C PHE A 301 5.39 -20.23 2.20
N ASP A 302 6.69 -20.11 1.95
CA ASP A 302 7.52 -19.06 2.53
C ASP A 302 7.24 -17.72 1.84
N LYS A 303 6.43 -16.89 2.50
CA LYS A 303 6.17 -15.51 2.11
C LYS A 303 6.21 -14.56 3.31
N THR A 304 6.38 -13.28 3.05
CA THR A 304 6.20 -12.23 4.06
C THR A 304 4.71 -11.97 4.29
N GLY A 305 4.32 -11.66 5.53
CA GLY A 305 2.92 -11.36 5.87
C GLY A 305 2.21 -12.58 6.48
N THR A 306 1.07 -12.96 5.90
CA THR A 306 0.25 -14.06 6.45
C THR A 306 0.76 -15.45 6.10
N GLU A 307 0.33 -16.43 6.91
CA GLU A 307 0.70 -17.83 6.68
C GLU A 307 -0.15 -18.42 5.56
N THR A 308 0.52 -18.99 4.55
CA THR A 308 -0.11 -19.77 3.48
C THR A 308 0.38 -21.21 3.55
N PHE A 309 -0.55 -22.16 3.47
CA PHE A 309 -0.29 -23.58 3.42
C PHE A 309 -0.82 -24.14 2.10
N ILE A 310 0.04 -24.75 1.31
CA ILE A 310 -0.32 -25.41 0.05
C ILE A 310 -0.78 -26.82 0.41
N LEU A 311 -2.00 -27.18 0.01
CA LEU A 311 -2.54 -28.52 0.21
C LEU A 311 -1.91 -29.51 -0.80
N PRO A 312 -2.02 -30.84 -0.56
CA PRO A 312 -1.47 -31.83 -1.49
C PRO A 312 -1.99 -31.63 -2.92
N VAL A 313 -1.18 -32.01 -3.91
CA VAL A 313 -1.47 -31.82 -5.36
C VAL A 313 -2.88 -32.24 -5.76
N ALA A 314 -3.43 -33.29 -5.14
CA ALA A 314 -4.78 -33.79 -5.45
C ALA A 314 -5.92 -32.84 -5.03
N GLU A 315 -5.69 -31.96 -4.06
CA GLU A 315 -6.67 -30.98 -3.57
C GLU A 315 -6.67 -29.69 -4.41
N ASP A 316 -5.56 -29.41 -5.11
CA ASP A 316 -5.37 -28.23 -5.97
C ASP A 316 -5.79 -26.90 -5.31
N ALA A 317 -5.45 -26.78 -4.03
CA ALA A 317 -5.91 -25.72 -3.16
C ALA A 317 -4.83 -25.26 -2.17
N SER A 318 -5.06 -24.10 -1.56
CA SER A 318 -4.24 -23.58 -0.48
C SER A 318 -5.11 -23.04 0.64
N VAL A 319 -4.55 -22.92 1.84
CA VAL A 319 -5.19 -22.35 3.02
C VAL A 319 -4.40 -21.13 3.47
N ARG A 320 -5.07 -20.00 3.59
CA ARG A 320 -4.50 -18.72 4.05
C ARG A 320 -5.01 -18.39 5.44
N ILE A 321 -4.11 -18.04 6.36
CA ILE A 321 -4.47 -17.62 7.73
C ILE A 321 -4.43 -16.10 7.80
N ILE A 322 -5.60 -15.46 7.70
CA ILE A 322 -5.71 -14.01 7.53
C ILE A 322 -6.60 -13.35 8.60
N PRO A 323 -6.50 -12.03 8.81
CA PRO A 323 -7.42 -11.31 9.69
C PRO A 323 -8.89 -11.46 9.26
N LYS A 324 -9.82 -11.54 10.21
CA LYS A 324 -11.26 -11.62 9.93
C LYS A 324 -11.77 -10.49 9.05
N GLN A 325 -11.28 -9.27 9.29
CA GLN A 325 -11.66 -8.09 8.52
C GLN A 325 -11.23 -8.20 7.04
N ALA A 326 -10.02 -8.69 6.80
CA ALA A 326 -9.49 -8.96 5.47
C ALA A 326 -10.37 -9.99 4.73
N ALA A 327 -10.70 -11.09 5.41
CA ALA A 327 -11.60 -12.09 4.84
C ALA A 327 -13.01 -11.56 4.55
N ALA A 328 -13.56 -10.69 5.40
CA ALA A 328 -14.87 -10.07 5.16
C ALA A 328 -14.85 -9.18 3.90
N ASN A 329 -13.79 -8.39 3.71
CA ASN A 329 -13.61 -7.56 2.51
C ASN A 329 -13.43 -8.42 1.25
N TRP A 330 -12.66 -9.50 1.35
CA TRP A 330 -12.49 -10.44 0.25
C TRP A 330 -13.81 -11.13 -0.11
N PHE A 331 -14.58 -11.61 0.88
CA PHE A 331 -15.89 -12.21 0.63
C PHE A 331 -16.85 -11.21 -0.03
N LYS A 332 -16.83 -9.94 0.39
CA LYS A 332 -17.60 -8.88 -0.26
C LYS A 332 -17.20 -8.70 -1.72
N ALA A 333 -15.90 -8.62 -2.01
CA ALA A 333 -15.38 -8.52 -3.38
C ALA A 333 -15.78 -9.73 -4.24
N PHE A 334 -15.67 -10.95 -3.69
CA PHE A 334 -15.97 -12.20 -4.39
C PHE A 334 -17.47 -12.42 -4.64
N SER A 335 -18.33 -12.06 -3.68
CA SER A 335 -19.77 -12.36 -3.76
C SER A 335 -20.60 -11.37 -4.58
N ASP A 336 -20.07 -10.19 -4.90
CA ASP A 336 -20.78 -9.14 -5.64
C ASP A 336 -20.69 -9.36 -7.17
N TRP A 337 -21.20 -10.49 -7.66
CA TRP A 337 -21.27 -10.76 -9.10
C TRP A 337 -21.87 -9.59 -9.93
N PRO A 338 -22.98 -8.95 -9.51
CA PRO A 338 -23.60 -7.88 -10.29
C PRO A 338 -22.63 -6.73 -10.62
N ILE A 339 -21.82 -6.28 -9.66
CA ILE A 339 -20.90 -5.16 -9.92
C ILE A 339 -19.85 -5.51 -10.97
N TRP A 340 -19.31 -6.73 -10.93
CA TRP A 340 -18.32 -7.19 -11.91
C TRP A 340 -18.91 -7.33 -13.31
N TYR A 341 -20.15 -7.83 -13.38
CA TYR A 341 -20.88 -7.93 -14.64
C TYR A 341 -21.16 -6.55 -15.25
N GLU A 342 -21.58 -5.59 -14.44
CA GLU A 342 -21.80 -4.20 -14.87
C GLU A 342 -20.51 -3.53 -15.40
N LYS A 343 -19.35 -3.90 -14.84
CA LYS A 343 -18.03 -3.46 -15.32
C LYS A 343 -17.55 -4.18 -16.57
N GLY A 344 -18.29 -5.18 -17.06
CA GLY A 344 -18.01 -5.89 -18.30
C GLY A 344 -17.25 -7.21 -18.13
N PHE A 345 -17.02 -7.67 -16.89
CA PHE A 345 -16.49 -9.01 -16.66
C PHE A 345 -17.61 -10.04 -16.81
N ASN A 346 -17.32 -11.15 -17.52
CA ASN A 346 -18.20 -12.32 -17.56
C ASN A 346 -17.78 -13.40 -16.56
N TYR A 347 -17.00 -13.03 -15.54
CA TYR A 347 -16.53 -13.83 -14.43
C TYR A 347 -16.30 -12.91 -13.21
N VAL A 348 -16.09 -13.45 -12.01
CA VAL A 348 -15.64 -12.66 -10.85
C VAL A 348 -14.10 -12.60 -10.90
N PRO A 349 -13.47 -11.42 -11.05
CA PRO A 349 -12.01 -11.32 -11.19
C PRO A 349 -11.29 -11.29 -9.83
N VAL A 350 -11.77 -12.07 -8.87
CA VAL A 350 -11.27 -12.18 -7.49
C VAL A 350 -11.01 -13.66 -7.22
N GLU A 351 -9.91 -13.98 -6.54
CA GLU A 351 -9.59 -15.36 -6.13
C GLU A 351 -10.78 -16.01 -5.39
N ASP A 352 -11.14 -17.22 -5.81
CA ASP A 352 -12.28 -17.95 -5.28
C ASP A 352 -12.06 -18.38 -3.82
N MET A 353 -13.08 -18.22 -2.99
CA MET A 353 -13.14 -18.81 -1.65
C MET A 353 -13.87 -20.15 -1.68
N LEU A 354 -13.15 -21.24 -1.45
CA LEU A 354 -13.70 -22.60 -1.37
C LEU A 354 -14.30 -22.89 0.02
N GLY A 355 -13.77 -22.26 1.07
CA GLY A 355 -14.26 -22.45 2.42
C GLY A 355 -13.60 -21.52 3.43
N VAL A 356 -14.26 -21.34 4.57
CA VAL A 356 -13.75 -20.57 5.71
C VAL A 356 -13.91 -21.41 6.97
N THR A 357 -12.83 -21.57 7.73
CA THR A 357 -12.83 -22.31 8.99
C THR A 357 -12.13 -21.50 10.09
N ASP A 358 -12.58 -21.65 11.32
CA ASP A 358 -11.85 -21.13 12.48
C ASP A 358 -10.48 -21.81 12.58
N ARG A 359 -9.43 -21.05 12.93
CA ARG A 359 -8.06 -21.57 12.98
C ARG A 359 -7.96 -22.73 13.99
N LEU A 360 -7.65 -23.93 13.49
CA LEU A 360 -7.33 -25.08 14.34
C LEU A 360 -5.93 -24.91 14.97
N ALA A 361 -5.92 -24.81 16.30
CA ALA A 361 -4.87 -25.29 17.21
C ALA A 361 -3.43 -24.73 17.10
N ASN A 362 -3.24 -23.41 17.12
CA ASN A 362 -1.98 -22.85 17.67
C ASN A 362 -2.29 -22.07 18.96
N PRO A 363 -1.94 -22.61 20.15
CA PRO A 363 -2.22 -21.95 21.44
C PRO A 363 -1.38 -20.69 21.71
N GLU A 364 -0.40 -20.37 20.87
CA GLU A 364 0.43 -19.15 20.99
C GLU A 364 -0.12 -17.95 20.19
N LEU A 365 -1.13 -18.15 19.34
CA LEU A 365 -1.74 -17.09 18.53
C LEU A 365 -3.22 -16.96 18.90
N ASP A 366 -3.65 -15.72 19.14
CA ASP A 366 -5.02 -15.43 19.57
C ASP A 366 -6.05 -16.00 18.56
N PRO A 367 -6.85 -17.02 18.94
CA PRO A 367 -7.82 -17.67 18.06
C PRO A 367 -8.94 -16.75 17.55
N SER A 368 -9.03 -15.53 18.09
CA SER A 368 -10.20 -14.70 17.93
C SER A 368 -10.08 -13.59 16.87
N SER A 369 -8.89 -13.39 16.27
CA SER A 369 -8.62 -12.37 15.25
C SER A 369 -8.37 -12.88 13.84
N GLN A 370 -8.04 -14.17 13.68
CA GLN A 370 -7.67 -14.78 12.40
C GLN A 370 -8.59 -15.93 12.02
N ILE A 371 -8.74 -16.15 10.72
CA ILE A 371 -9.48 -17.27 10.15
C ILE A 371 -8.68 -17.94 9.04
N ALA A 372 -8.96 -19.21 8.80
CA ALA A 372 -8.40 -19.97 7.69
C ALA A 372 -9.36 -19.90 6.50
N VAL A 373 -8.90 -19.35 5.38
CA VAL A 373 -9.64 -19.30 4.11
C VAL A 373 -8.98 -20.29 3.14
N THR A 374 -9.76 -21.24 2.64
CA THR A 374 -9.32 -22.18 1.61
C THR A 374 -9.62 -21.61 0.24
N THR A 375 -8.64 -21.63 -0.67
CA THR A 375 -8.78 -21.15 -2.06
C THR A 375 -8.28 -22.16 -3.06
N SER A 376 -8.74 -22.04 -4.31
CA SER A 376 -8.19 -22.79 -5.43
C SER A 376 -6.81 -22.26 -5.80
N ASN A 377 -5.88 -23.15 -6.14
CA ASN A 377 -4.61 -22.73 -6.75
C ASN A 377 -4.86 -22.30 -8.19
N LEU A 378 -4.66 -21.01 -8.49
CA LEU A 378 -4.87 -20.50 -9.85
C LEU A 378 -3.77 -21.00 -10.80
N HIS A 379 -4.17 -21.57 -11.93
CA HIS A 379 -3.32 -22.15 -12.98
C HIS A 379 -2.76 -21.09 -13.93
N GLY A 380 -1.88 -20.24 -13.41
CA GLY A 380 -1.36 -19.09 -14.15
C GLY A 380 -0.14 -18.44 -13.54
N LEU A 381 0.49 -17.53 -14.29
CA LEU A 381 1.57 -16.68 -13.79
C LEU A 381 0.99 -15.41 -13.18
N ASN A 382 1.71 -14.78 -12.24
CA ASN A 382 1.36 -13.40 -11.90
C ASN A 382 1.57 -12.48 -13.11
N LEU A 383 0.90 -11.33 -13.14
CA LEU A 383 0.86 -10.44 -14.29
C LEU A 383 2.26 -9.93 -14.67
N TRP A 384 3.07 -9.62 -13.66
CA TRP A 384 4.46 -9.24 -13.87
C TRP A 384 5.22 -10.34 -14.62
N ASP A 385 5.17 -11.57 -14.10
CA ASP A 385 5.84 -12.72 -14.68
C ASP A 385 5.31 -13.06 -16.07
N TYR A 386 4.00 -12.98 -16.28
CA TYR A 386 3.37 -13.22 -17.58
C TYR A 386 3.88 -12.24 -18.65
N VAL A 387 3.96 -10.95 -18.31
CA VAL A 387 4.41 -9.88 -19.22
C VAL A 387 5.84 -10.11 -19.69
N PHE A 388 6.72 -10.59 -18.82
CA PHE A 388 8.14 -10.79 -19.14
C PHE A 388 8.48 -12.20 -19.63
N ALA A 389 7.71 -13.22 -19.24
CA ALA A 389 7.92 -14.61 -19.66
C ALA A 389 7.32 -14.92 -21.04
N SER A 390 6.21 -14.27 -21.40
CA SER A 390 5.53 -14.54 -22.66
C SER A 390 6.23 -13.84 -23.83
N GLY A 391 7.01 -14.60 -24.60
CA GLY A 391 7.38 -14.19 -25.96
C GLY A 391 6.20 -14.27 -26.94
N GLU A 392 5.24 -15.17 -26.67
CA GLU A 392 4.14 -15.52 -27.59
C GLU A 392 2.74 -15.02 -27.15
N GLY A 393 2.60 -14.36 -25.99
CA GLY A 393 1.32 -13.86 -25.45
C GLY A 393 1.22 -12.33 -25.34
N GLN A 394 2.12 -11.61 -26.01
CA GLN A 394 2.31 -10.17 -25.82
C GLN A 394 1.15 -9.32 -26.32
N GLU A 395 0.37 -9.82 -27.28
CA GLU A 395 -0.78 -9.11 -27.85
C GLU A 395 -1.87 -8.77 -26.84
N HIS A 396 -1.99 -9.57 -25.77
CA HIS A 396 -3.00 -9.38 -24.72
C HIS A 396 -2.54 -8.50 -23.57
N ILE A 397 -1.27 -8.10 -23.52
CA ILE A 397 -0.72 -7.38 -22.35
C ILE A 397 -1.46 -6.07 -22.08
N GLY A 398 -1.77 -5.31 -23.13
CA GLY A 398 -2.54 -4.07 -22.99
C GLY A 398 -3.92 -4.30 -22.37
N GLU A 399 -4.62 -5.34 -22.82
CA GLU A 399 -5.93 -5.72 -22.27
C GLU A 399 -5.83 -6.20 -20.82
N LEU A 400 -4.78 -6.95 -20.46
CA LEU A 400 -4.53 -7.39 -19.08
C LEU A 400 -4.28 -6.22 -18.13
N TYR A 401 -3.51 -5.22 -18.52
CA TYR A 401 -3.34 -4.02 -17.70
C TYR A 401 -4.63 -3.19 -17.59
N ALA A 402 -5.42 -3.11 -18.67
CA ALA A 402 -6.74 -2.48 -18.60
C ALA A 402 -7.68 -3.22 -17.63
N MET A 403 -7.68 -4.55 -17.65
CA MET A 403 -8.43 -5.37 -16.69
C MET A 403 -7.94 -5.15 -15.25
N ARG A 404 -6.62 -5.13 -15.01
CA ARG A 404 -6.03 -4.84 -13.69
C ARG A 404 -6.56 -3.53 -13.12
N ASP A 405 -6.49 -2.47 -13.92
CA ASP A 405 -6.88 -1.13 -13.47
C ASP A 405 -8.38 -1.06 -13.19
N LEU A 406 -9.20 -1.71 -14.03
CA LEU A 406 -10.63 -1.80 -13.82
C LEU A 406 -10.99 -2.58 -12.55
N ILE A 407 -10.24 -3.65 -12.22
CA ILE A 407 -10.38 -4.39 -10.96
C ILE A 407 -10.10 -3.47 -9.77
N LYS A 408 -8.97 -2.75 -9.79
CA LYS A 408 -8.58 -1.81 -8.71
C LYS A 408 -9.62 -0.72 -8.50
N GLN A 409 -10.09 -0.10 -9.59
CA GLN A 409 -11.14 0.91 -9.55
C GLN A 409 -12.43 0.35 -8.94
N THR A 410 -12.85 -0.85 -9.35
CA THR A 410 -14.09 -1.46 -8.87
C THR A 410 -14.00 -1.78 -7.37
N LEU A 411 -12.86 -2.28 -6.88
CA LEU A 411 -12.64 -2.47 -5.44
C LEU A 411 -12.75 -1.16 -4.66
N ALA A 412 -12.15 -0.07 -5.16
CA ALA A 412 -12.26 1.25 -4.55
C ALA A 412 -13.72 1.76 -4.52
N GLU A 413 -14.49 1.55 -5.59
CA GLU A 413 -15.93 1.88 -5.62
C GLU A 413 -16.74 1.06 -4.61
N MET A 414 -16.33 -0.17 -4.32
CA MET A 414 -16.88 -1.00 -3.25
C MET A 414 -16.43 -0.54 -1.85
N GLY A 415 -15.56 0.46 -1.73
CA GLY A 415 -14.95 0.91 -0.48
C GLY A 415 -14.00 -0.12 0.13
N ILE A 416 -13.34 -0.91 -0.71
CA ILE A 416 -12.35 -1.91 -0.35
C ILE A 416 -10.97 -1.43 -0.82
N ASN A 417 -10.07 -1.24 0.14
CA ASN A 417 -8.66 -1.04 -0.11
C ASN A 417 -7.94 -2.38 0.04
N HIS A 418 -7.32 -2.86 -1.04
CA HIS A 418 -6.62 -4.14 -1.04
C HIS A 418 -5.39 -4.14 -0.11
N GLY A 419 -4.75 -2.98 0.10
CA GLY A 419 -3.54 -2.81 0.93
C GLY A 419 -2.21 -3.07 0.21
N HIS A 420 -2.20 -3.89 -0.85
CA HIS A 420 -1.00 -4.28 -1.61
C HIS A 420 -1.33 -4.83 -3.01
N ASP A 421 -2.04 -4.06 -3.82
CA ASP A 421 -2.51 -4.43 -5.17
C ASP A 421 -1.45 -4.21 -6.27
N HIS A 422 -0.23 -4.71 -6.05
CA HIS A 422 0.85 -4.71 -7.05
C HIS A 422 0.69 -5.84 -8.08
N ASP A 423 1.36 -5.75 -9.23
CA ASP A 423 1.23 -6.71 -10.35
C ASP A 423 1.51 -8.18 -9.97
N GLY A 424 2.31 -8.42 -8.93
CA GLY A 424 2.53 -9.76 -8.36
C GLY A 424 1.29 -10.42 -7.75
N ASN A 425 0.27 -9.64 -7.40
CA ASN A 425 -1.00 -10.09 -6.81
C ASN A 425 -2.14 -10.15 -7.84
N PHE A 426 -1.82 -10.05 -9.13
CA PHE A 426 -2.76 -10.33 -10.22
C PHE A 426 -2.29 -11.59 -10.94
N VAL A 427 -3.13 -12.63 -11.02
CA VAL A 427 -2.80 -13.89 -11.70
C VAL A 427 -3.49 -13.95 -13.05
N VAL A 428 -2.68 -14.16 -14.09
CA VAL A 428 -3.11 -14.35 -15.48
C VAL A 428 -3.36 -15.83 -15.71
N VAL A 429 -4.63 -16.20 -15.81
CA VAL A 429 -5.08 -17.58 -16.03
C VAL A 429 -5.48 -17.74 -17.50
N PRO A 430 -4.64 -18.36 -18.35
CA PRO A 430 -4.95 -18.57 -19.76
C PRO A 430 -6.10 -19.57 -19.92
N TYR A 431 -6.84 -19.43 -21.01
CA TYR A 431 -7.65 -20.55 -21.50
C TYR A 431 -6.71 -21.69 -21.92
N THR A 432 -7.17 -22.93 -21.84
CA THR A 432 -6.37 -24.08 -22.27
C THR A 432 -6.96 -24.73 -23.52
N THR A 433 -6.07 -25.13 -24.42
CA THR A 433 -6.39 -26.02 -25.55
C THR A 433 -6.59 -27.46 -25.05
N ASP A 434 -7.13 -28.33 -25.91
CA ASP A 434 -7.38 -29.74 -25.57
C ASP A 434 -6.10 -30.51 -25.13
N ASP A 435 -4.92 -30.06 -25.54
CA ASP A 435 -3.62 -30.62 -25.14
C ASP A 435 -3.03 -29.98 -23.86
N GLY A 436 -3.81 -29.14 -23.17
CA GLY A 436 -3.44 -28.52 -21.89
C GLY A 436 -2.47 -27.33 -21.99
N ARG A 437 -2.20 -26.83 -23.20
CA ARG A 437 -1.38 -25.64 -23.42
C ARG A 437 -2.23 -24.37 -23.31
N ALA A 438 -1.59 -23.23 -23.08
CA ALA A 438 -2.27 -21.95 -23.11
C ALA A 438 -2.80 -21.64 -24.53
N ASP A 439 -4.08 -21.33 -24.62
CA ASP A 439 -4.73 -20.80 -25.82
C ASP A 439 -4.44 -19.30 -25.92
N LEU A 440 -3.47 -18.96 -26.76
CA LEU A 440 -3.02 -17.59 -26.97
C LEU A 440 -3.95 -16.80 -27.91
N SER A 441 -4.94 -17.44 -28.54
CA SER A 441 -5.88 -16.75 -29.44
C SER A 441 -6.94 -15.91 -28.73
N ARG A 442 -6.99 -16.02 -27.40
CA ARG A 442 -7.98 -15.38 -26.54
C ARG A 442 -7.28 -14.68 -25.39
N THR A 443 -7.79 -13.52 -25.03
CA THR A 443 -7.35 -12.80 -23.85
C THR A 443 -7.52 -13.69 -22.61
N PRO A 444 -6.45 -13.97 -21.85
CA PRO A 444 -6.54 -14.70 -20.59
C PRO A 444 -7.47 -14.01 -19.58
N ARG A 445 -7.93 -14.77 -18.58
CA ARG A 445 -8.60 -14.17 -17.41
C ARG A 445 -7.56 -13.61 -16.46
N LEU A 446 -7.91 -12.50 -15.80
CA LEU A 446 -7.10 -11.90 -14.74
C LEU A 446 -7.87 -11.96 -13.42
N TYR A 447 -7.20 -12.42 -12.36
CA TYR A 447 -7.75 -12.47 -11.01
C TYR A 447 -6.85 -11.72 -10.04
N ILE A 448 -7.41 -10.91 -9.15
CA ILE A 448 -6.69 -10.37 -7.99
C ILE A 448 -6.69 -11.41 -6.85
N ILE A 449 -5.54 -11.60 -6.22
CA ILE A 449 -5.29 -12.56 -5.13
C ILE A 449 -4.73 -11.86 -3.89
N ASP A 450 -4.64 -12.61 -2.80
CA ASP A 450 -3.94 -12.21 -1.57
C ASP A 450 -4.56 -11.00 -0.86
N PHE A 451 -5.81 -11.13 -0.41
CA PHE A 451 -6.53 -10.07 0.33
C PHE A 451 -6.09 -9.92 1.79
N ASP A 452 -4.91 -10.39 2.17
CA ASP A 452 -4.55 -10.52 3.58
C ASP A 452 -4.33 -9.18 4.32
N MET A 453 -4.12 -8.10 3.56
CA MET A 453 -4.07 -6.70 4.05
C MET A 453 -5.32 -5.88 3.72
N ALA A 454 -6.39 -6.50 3.21
CA ALA A 454 -7.57 -5.78 2.75
C ALA A 454 -8.34 -5.13 3.91
N HIS A 455 -8.61 -3.83 3.80
CA HIS A 455 -9.38 -3.06 4.76
C HIS A 455 -10.41 -2.17 4.04
N SER A 456 -11.34 -1.58 4.78
CA SER A 456 -12.30 -0.64 4.19
C SER A 456 -11.88 0.80 4.51
N ASP A 457 -12.01 1.71 3.56
CA ASP A 457 -11.66 3.14 3.73
C ASP A 457 -12.63 3.90 4.67
N ARG A 458 -13.64 3.23 5.24
CA ARG A 458 -14.68 3.82 6.10
C ARG A 458 -14.46 3.61 7.61
N TRP A 459 -13.22 3.40 8.06
CA TRP A 459 -12.92 3.18 9.49
C TRP A 459 -11.97 4.21 10.06
#